data_AF-A0A0S8ETE6-F1
#
_entry.id   AF-A0A0S8ETE6-F1
#
_cell.length_a   1.000
_cell.length_b   1.000
_cell.length_c   1.000
_cell.angle_alpha   90.00
_cell.angle_beta   90.00
_cell.angle_gamma   90.00
#
_symmetry.space_group_name_H-M   'P 1'
#
loop_
_entity.id
_entity.type
_entity.pdbx_description
1 polymer ?
#
loop_
_entity_poly.entity_id
_entity_poly.type
_entity_poly.pdbx_seq_one_letter_code
_entity_poly.pdbx_strand_id
1 'polypeptide(L)'
;MILATWFLAALHMAYAGNRFLLLIGPPFGIACAVAAGRLSAWSRRFALDNFIRSPAMANLLTGVLLAVLLLQPVQRGFASASGYLPQMNDAWWDTLTRIRDASPADAIVNAWWDYGHWVKYVAERRVSSDGSSQRTHVPHWFAKALMAPQAQKSVGLLRMLNCGSDATPRPEGDQGAYGKLRALGYDPVGAYATLEYVTMIDRDTARAYLKSQGVEEPSKRRGILDATHCDPPDSYLVLSSRLFDLPALMHLGLWDPRRAYIANSAQFQDSESAVADLRNRFGYSEQQAARLLARARARARKQADAGEGSFESQLNSFIGSSRGLLTAEWLPCHAGGDSQQGLTCPLGIRAELAGIVPGAVLKRFIYEPDAPLRSRFELEHIERDTVAEVAPGAIILAGVDQKLEIETASPRLANVGVLVDLANRRVLLGPPHLVRSTITDLVFLDGRYTAQFEKFDERITPTGERVMTWKINWDDS
;
A
#
# COMPACT_ATOMS: atom_id res chain seq x y z
N MET A 1 41.81 -16.80 7.07
CA MET A 1 40.63 -17.52 7.61
C MET A 1 39.54 -16.55 8.04
N ILE A 2 39.78 -15.65 8.99
CA ILE A 2 38.78 -14.66 9.48
C ILE A 2 38.10 -13.86 8.37
N LEU A 3 38.85 -13.29 7.42
CA LEU A 3 38.27 -12.52 6.30
C LEU A 3 37.37 -13.36 5.39
N ALA A 4 37.74 -14.62 5.15
CA ALA A 4 36.94 -15.53 4.34
C ALA A 4 35.65 -15.92 5.08
N THR A 5 35.74 -16.21 6.38
CA THR A 5 34.56 -16.48 7.22
C THR A 5 33.62 -15.29 7.27
N TRP A 6 34.14 -14.07 7.46
CA TRP A 6 33.35 -12.85 7.42
C TRP A 6 32.68 -12.66 6.06
N PHE A 7 33.45 -12.74 4.96
CA PHE A 7 32.91 -12.60 3.62
C PHE A 7 31.77 -13.60 3.34
N LEU A 8 31.97 -14.88 3.66
CA LEU A 8 30.97 -15.93 3.45
C LEU A 8 29.72 -15.73 4.32
N ALA A 9 29.88 -15.32 5.58
CA ALA A 9 28.75 -15.01 6.46
C ALA A 9 27.96 -13.79 5.95
N ALA A 10 28.65 -12.73 5.51
CA ALA A 10 28.01 -11.55 4.93
C ALA A 10 27.31 -11.86 3.60
N LEU A 11 27.92 -12.70 2.76
CA LEU A 11 27.32 -13.17 1.52
C LEU A 11 26.05 -13.99 1.79
N HIS A 12 26.07 -14.87 2.79
CA HIS A 12 24.88 -15.60 3.21
C HIS A 12 23.76 -14.66 3.66
N MET A 13 24.07 -13.64 4.46
CA MET A 13 23.08 -12.63 4.86
C MET A 13 22.56 -11.78 3.69
N ALA A 14 23.38 -11.53 2.67
CA ALA A 14 22.96 -10.79 1.49
C ALA A 14 21.84 -11.50 0.70
N TYR A 15 21.75 -12.84 0.76
CA TYR A 15 20.59 -13.57 0.22
C TYR A 15 19.28 -13.23 0.95
N ALA A 16 19.35 -12.88 2.23
CA ALA A 16 18.18 -12.48 3.01
C ALA A 16 17.79 -11.00 2.79
N GLY A 17 18.68 -10.17 2.22
CA GLY A 17 18.33 -8.80 1.85
C GLY A 17 19.50 -7.91 1.45
N ASN A 18 19.24 -7.00 0.50
CA ASN A 18 20.23 -6.10 -0.10
C ASN A 18 21.00 -5.24 0.90
N ARG A 19 20.39 -4.86 2.04
CA ARG A 19 21.05 -4.05 3.08
C ARG A 19 22.32 -4.70 3.64
N PHE A 20 22.38 -6.03 3.62
CA PHE A 20 23.52 -6.77 4.16
C PHE A 20 24.74 -6.77 3.22
N LEU A 21 24.60 -6.27 1.99
CA LEU A 21 25.74 -6.02 1.10
C LEU A 21 26.76 -5.05 1.72
N LEU A 22 26.32 -4.13 2.60
CA LEU A 22 27.21 -3.25 3.34
C LEU A 22 28.26 -4.04 4.16
N LEU A 23 27.87 -5.21 4.68
CA LEU A 23 28.75 -6.07 5.49
C LEU A 23 29.79 -6.82 4.65
N ILE A 24 29.58 -6.92 3.33
CA ILE A 24 30.55 -7.47 2.38
C ILE A 24 31.65 -6.45 2.06
N GLY A 25 31.32 -5.16 2.12
CA GLY A 25 32.22 -4.06 1.74
C GLY A 25 33.62 -4.15 2.36
N PRO A 26 33.76 -4.22 3.70
CA PRO A 26 35.08 -4.28 4.33
C PRO A 26 35.93 -5.53 3.98
N PRO A 27 35.45 -6.79 4.12
CA PRO A 27 36.26 -7.96 3.79
C PRO A 27 36.57 -8.03 2.28
N PHE A 28 35.64 -7.60 1.43
CA PHE A 28 35.87 -7.51 -0.01
C PHE A 28 36.91 -6.45 -0.37
N GLY A 29 36.82 -5.26 0.23
CA GLY A 29 37.80 -4.19 0.04
C GLY A 29 39.22 -4.61 0.42
N ILE A 30 39.38 -5.30 1.56
CA ILE A 30 40.69 -5.85 1.97
C ILE A 30 41.18 -6.90 0.96
N ALA A 31 40.31 -7.81 0.53
CA ALA A 31 40.67 -8.82 -0.47
C ALA A 31 41.09 -8.19 -1.80
N CYS A 32 40.36 -7.17 -2.28
CA CYS A 32 40.69 -6.41 -3.48
C CYS A 32 42.02 -5.67 -3.34
N ALA A 33 42.31 -5.06 -2.18
CA ALA A 33 43.58 -4.39 -1.93
C ALA A 33 44.76 -5.38 -1.96
N VAL A 34 44.60 -6.55 -1.32
CA VAL A 34 45.60 -7.62 -1.36
C VAL A 34 45.80 -8.13 -2.79
N ALA A 35 44.72 -8.37 -3.53
CA ALA A 35 44.78 -8.82 -4.92
C ALA A 35 45.46 -7.78 -5.83
N ALA A 36 45.10 -6.50 -5.71
CA ALA A 36 45.72 -5.41 -6.44
C ALA A 36 47.22 -5.29 -6.11
N GLY A 37 47.60 -5.41 -4.84
CA GLY A 37 49.01 -5.41 -4.42
C GLY A 37 49.81 -6.60 -4.96
N ARG A 38 49.19 -7.80 -5.05
CA ARG A 38 49.82 -8.98 -5.65
C ARG A 38 49.94 -8.85 -7.17
N LEU A 39 48.90 -8.36 -7.82
CA LEU A 39 48.88 -8.11 -9.27
C LEU A 39 49.89 -7.03 -9.66
N SER A 40 50.05 -5.98 -8.85
CA SER A 40 51.03 -4.92 -9.07
C SER A 40 52.46 -5.47 -8.98
N ALA A 41 52.75 -6.26 -7.95
CA ALA A 41 54.05 -6.90 -7.78
C ALA A 41 54.38 -7.87 -8.92
N TRP A 42 53.39 -8.66 -9.36
CA TRP A 42 53.52 -9.60 -10.48
C TRP A 42 53.74 -8.89 -11.81
N SER A 43 52.89 -7.90 -12.15
CA SER A 43 53.00 -7.13 -13.40
C SER A 43 54.31 -6.36 -13.48
N ARG A 44 54.77 -5.77 -12.37
CA ARG A 44 56.08 -5.11 -12.30
C ARG A 44 57.22 -6.07 -12.60
N ARG A 45 57.22 -7.26 -11.96
CA ARG A 45 58.25 -8.28 -12.18
C ARG A 45 58.25 -8.76 -13.63
N PHE A 46 57.07 -9.07 -14.16
CA PHE A 46 56.92 -9.50 -15.54
C PHE A 46 57.42 -8.45 -16.54
N ALA A 47 57.11 -7.17 -16.32
CA ALA A 47 57.60 -6.07 -17.14
C ALA A 47 59.13 -5.94 -17.09
N LEU A 48 59.73 -6.07 -15.91
CA LEU A 48 61.19 -6.02 -15.72
C LEU A 48 61.92 -7.19 -16.39
N ASP A 49 61.34 -8.39 -16.30
CA ASP A 49 61.96 -9.62 -16.81
C ASP A 49 61.89 -9.71 -18.35
N ASN A 50 60.90 -9.08 -19.00
CA ASN A 50 60.60 -9.31 -20.42
C ASN A 50 60.65 -8.07 -21.32
N PHE A 51 60.36 -6.86 -20.82
CA PHE A 51 60.08 -5.70 -21.68
C PHE A 51 60.83 -4.42 -21.31
N ILE A 52 61.12 -4.17 -20.03
CA ILE A 52 61.54 -2.85 -19.53
C ILE A 52 62.72 -3.00 -18.58
N ARG A 53 63.84 -2.32 -18.86
CA ARG A 53 65.03 -2.39 -18.00
C ARG A 53 65.01 -1.43 -16.81
N SER A 54 64.15 -0.42 -16.83
CA SER A 54 64.07 0.61 -15.79
C SER A 54 62.98 0.30 -14.74
N PRO A 55 63.33 0.17 -13.44
CA PRO A 55 62.37 0.01 -12.34
C PRO A 55 61.35 1.15 -12.22
N ALA A 56 61.77 2.39 -12.49
CA ALA A 56 60.89 3.55 -12.44
C ALA A 56 59.80 3.47 -13.52
N MET A 57 60.17 3.07 -14.73
CA MET A 57 59.24 2.92 -15.85
C MET A 57 58.26 1.77 -15.62
N ALA A 58 58.72 0.64 -15.06
CA ALA A 58 57.85 -0.48 -14.70
C ALA A 58 56.82 -0.08 -13.62
N ASN A 59 57.23 0.66 -12.59
CA ASN A 59 56.33 1.17 -11.56
C ASN A 59 55.26 2.12 -12.14
N LEU A 60 55.66 3.03 -13.03
CA LEU A 60 54.74 3.97 -13.67
C LEU A 60 53.67 3.23 -14.48
N LEU A 61 54.07 2.29 -15.35
CA LEU A 61 53.12 1.57 -16.21
C LEU A 61 52.20 0.64 -15.42
N THR A 62 52.70 -0.05 -14.38
CA THR A 62 51.85 -0.82 -13.47
C THR A 62 50.84 0.10 -12.75
N GLY A 63 51.27 1.29 -12.31
CA GLY A 63 50.39 2.28 -11.70
C GLY A 63 49.29 2.75 -12.66
N VAL A 64 49.65 3.05 -13.92
CA VAL A 64 48.70 3.42 -14.97
C VAL A 64 47.72 2.28 -15.26
N LEU A 65 48.19 1.04 -15.36
CA LEU A 65 47.34 -0.13 -15.58
C LEU A 65 46.29 -0.28 -14.45
N LEU A 66 46.72 -0.15 -13.19
CA LEU A 66 45.80 -0.19 -12.05
C LEU A 66 44.82 0.98 -12.06
N ALA A 67 45.27 2.18 -12.38
CA ALA A 67 44.40 3.35 -12.49
C ALA A 67 43.32 3.15 -13.57
N VAL A 68 43.68 2.59 -14.73
CA VAL A 68 42.75 2.26 -15.82
C VAL A 68 41.74 1.19 -15.38
N LEU A 69 42.20 0.14 -14.67
CA LEU A 69 41.31 -0.91 -14.14
C LEU A 69 40.31 -0.35 -13.11
N LEU A 70 40.72 0.63 -12.30
CA LEU A 70 39.87 1.26 -11.29
C LEU A 70 38.99 2.38 -11.86
N LEU A 71 39.25 2.86 -13.07
CA LEU A 71 38.52 3.99 -13.66
C LEU A 71 37.02 3.69 -13.78
N GLN A 72 36.66 2.52 -14.32
CA GLN A 72 35.26 2.14 -14.52
C GLN A 72 34.46 2.01 -13.20
N PRO A 73 34.91 1.26 -12.17
CA PRO A 73 34.16 1.17 -10.92
C PRO A 73 34.08 2.51 -10.20
N VAL A 74 35.12 3.35 -10.25
CA VAL A 74 35.09 4.70 -9.68
C VAL A 74 34.08 5.58 -10.41
N GLN A 75 34.07 5.58 -11.74
CA GLN A 75 33.11 6.35 -12.53
C GLN A 75 31.67 5.92 -12.25
N ARG A 76 31.40 4.61 -12.15
CA ARG A 76 30.07 4.09 -11.79
C ARG A 76 29.65 4.49 -10.37
N GLY A 77 30.58 4.42 -9.42
CA GLY A 77 30.34 4.87 -8.04
C GLY A 77 30.02 6.36 -7.98
N PHE A 78 30.80 7.19 -8.67
CA PHE A 78 30.56 8.63 -8.75
C PHE A 78 29.22 8.94 -9.42
N ALA A 79 28.92 8.33 -10.57
CA ALA A 79 27.66 8.53 -11.27
C ALA A 79 26.44 8.14 -10.41
N SER A 80 26.54 7.04 -9.65
CA SER A 80 25.50 6.63 -8.71
C SER A 80 25.34 7.63 -7.55
N ALA A 81 26.42 8.19 -7.03
CA ALA A 81 26.38 9.16 -5.94
C ALA A 81 25.85 10.52 -6.41
N SER A 82 26.31 11.01 -7.57
CA SER A 82 25.86 12.29 -8.15
C SER A 82 24.43 12.24 -8.67
N GLY A 83 23.95 11.06 -9.06
CA GLY A 83 22.56 10.84 -9.48
C GLY A 83 21.58 10.60 -8.33
N TYR A 84 22.04 10.54 -7.08
CA TYR A 84 21.16 10.33 -5.93
C TYR A 84 20.34 11.59 -5.64
N LEU A 85 19.02 11.49 -5.78
CA LEU A 85 18.09 12.53 -5.37
C LEU A 85 17.49 12.16 -4.00
N PRO A 86 17.59 13.04 -2.99
CA PRO A 86 16.95 12.83 -1.70
C PRO A 86 15.43 12.66 -1.86
N GLN A 87 14.86 11.64 -1.20
CA GLN A 87 13.41 11.46 -1.18
C GLN A 87 12.73 12.55 -0.33
N MET A 88 13.36 12.93 0.78
CA MET A 88 13.06 14.16 1.51
C MET A 88 13.56 15.36 0.68
N ASN A 89 12.72 15.84 -0.21
CA ASN A 89 12.96 17.03 -1.04
C ASN A 89 12.24 18.26 -0.46
N ASP A 90 12.40 19.41 -1.10
CA ASP A 90 11.83 20.69 -0.66
C ASP A 90 10.30 20.63 -0.50
N ALA A 91 9.58 19.89 -1.36
CA ALA A 91 8.14 19.76 -1.22
C ALA A 91 7.75 19.03 0.07
N TRP A 92 8.48 17.97 0.45
CA TRP A 92 8.29 17.28 1.72
C TRP A 92 8.72 18.12 2.92
N TRP A 93 9.89 18.76 2.82
CA TRP A 93 10.42 19.64 3.87
C TRP A 93 9.46 20.78 4.19
N ASP A 94 8.98 21.48 3.16
CA ASP A 94 8.09 22.61 3.32
C ASP A 94 6.70 22.19 3.81
N THR A 95 6.18 21.04 3.34
CA THR A 95 4.91 20.49 3.83
C THR A 95 4.97 20.26 5.34
N LEU A 96 6.02 19.59 5.80
CA LEU A 96 6.18 19.26 7.22
C LEU A 96 6.52 20.49 8.07
N THR A 97 7.30 21.43 7.52
CA THR A 97 7.57 22.74 8.16
C THR A 97 6.27 23.53 8.34
N ARG A 98 5.39 23.55 7.33
CA ARG A 98 4.09 24.22 7.44
C ARG A 98 3.21 23.60 8.53
N ILE A 99 3.23 22.28 8.69
CA ILE A 99 2.55 21.62 9.82
C ILE A 99 3.14 22.09 11.15
N ARG A 100 4.47 22.11 11.30
CA ARG A 100 5.12 22.59 12.53
C ARG A 100 4.70 24.02 12.89
N ASP A 101 4.66 24.89 11.90
CA ASP A 101 4.52 26.33 12.13
C ASP A 101 3.04 26.73 12.35
N ALA A 102 2.09 25.93 11.85
CA ALA A 102 0.66 26.24 11.90
C ALA A 102 -0.21 25.26 12.71
N SER A 103 0.39 24.28 13.41
CA SER A 103 -0.34 23.36 14.30
C SER A 103 0.08 23.50 15.78
N PRO A 104 -0.79 23.16 16.74
CA PRO A 104 -0.39 23.02 18.15
C PRO A 104 0.72 21.98 18.35
N ALA A 105 1.58 22.18 19.35
CA ALA A 105 2.73 21.30 19.61
C ALA A 105 2.35 19.84 19.94
N ASP A 106 1.15 19.63 20.47
CA ASP A 106 0.62 18.32 20.81
C ASP A 106 -0.16 17.66 19.66
N ALA A 107 -0.28 18.33 18.51
CA ALA A 107 -0.93 17.79 17.33
C ALA A 107 -0.33 16.45 16.89
N ILE A 108 -1.15 15.62 16.25
CA ILE A 108 -0.77 14.30 15.75
C ILE A 108 -0.80 14.31 14.22
N VAL A 109 0.25 13.81 13.59
CA VAL A 109 0.27 13.60 12.15
C VAL A 109 0.07 12.11 11.85
N ASN A 110 -0.92 11.83 11.02
CA ASN A 110 -1.20 10.53 10.46
C ASN A 110 -0.45 10.40 9.15
N ALA A 111 0.46 9.43 9.06
CA ALA A 111 1.23 9.19 7.86
C ALA A 111 1.53 7.69 7.70
N TRP A 112 1.82 7.29 6.46
CA TRP A 112 2.41 5.98 6.22
C TRP A 112 3.76 5.87 6.92
N TRP A 113 4.12 4.66 7.37
CA TRP A 113 5.25 4.46 8.28
C TRP A 113 6.60 4.91 7.69
N ASP A 114 6.76 4.86 6.37
CA ASP A 114 7.93 5.38 5.63
C ASP A 114 8.20 6.86 5.98
N TYR A 115 7.16 7.65 6.20
CA TYR A 115 7.25 9.09 6.45
C TYR A 115 7.26 9.45 7.94
N GLY A 116 7.10 8.48 8.85
CA GLY A 116 6.91 8.80 10.26
C GLY A 116 8.11 9.45 10.95
N HIS A 117 9.32 9.05 10.58
CA HIS A 117 10.54 9.72 11.09
C HIS A 117 10.73 11.12 10.52
N TRP A 118 10.30 11.34 9.27
CA TRP A 118 10.32 12.66 8.65
C TRP A 118 9.42 13.63 9.38
N VAL A 119 8.20 13.20 9.69
CA VAL A 119 7.25 13.95 10.52
C VAL A 119 7.86 14.28 11.88
N LYS A 120 8.39 13.28 12.61
CA LYS A 120 8.98 13.52 13.93
C LYS A 120 10.13 14.54 13.88
N TYR A 121 10.96 14.48 12.84
CA TYR A 121 12.14 15.32 12.71
C TYR A 121 11.81 16.76 12.26
N VAL A 122 10.98 16.92 11.22
CA VAL A 122 10.71 18.22 10.60
C VAL A 122 9.48 18.89 11.20
N ALA A 123 8.36 18.16 11.30
CA ALA A 123 7.12 18.72 11.84
C ALA A 123 7.16 18.86 13.36
N GLU A 124 8.06 18.14 14.05
CA GLU A 124 8.17 18.12 15.52
C GLU A 124 6.81 17.82 16.18
N ARG A 125 6.07 16.88 15.59
CA ARG A 125 4.76 16.39 16.07
C ARG A 125 4.80 14.91 16.35
N ARG A 126 3.84 14.46 17.18
CA ARG A 126 3.57 13.04 17.35
C ARG A 126 3.10 12.47 16.00
N VAL A 127 3.39 11.20 15.75
CA VAL A 127 2.96 10.51 14.53
C VAL A 127 2.23 9.23 14.89
N SER A 128 1.20 8.87 14.13
CA SER A 128 0.46 7.63 14.37
C SER A 128 1.29 6.38 14.02
N SER A 129 2.18 6.47 13.03
CA SER A 129 2.99 5.35 12.53
C SER A 129 4.39 5.79 12.08
N ASP A 130 5.40 4.96 12.25
CA ASP A 130 6.77 5.19 11.77
C ASP A 130 7.52 3.87 11.48
N GLY A 131 8.81 3.97 11.11
CA GLY A 131 9.63 2.81 10.80
C GLY A 131 9.74 1.76 11.94
N SER A 132 9.45 2.14 13.18
CA SER A 132 9.44 1.23 14.34
C SER A 132 8.08 0.57 14.61
N SER A 133 6.98 1.09 14.06
CA SER A 133 5.63 0.51 14.24
C SER A 133 5.28 -0.59 13.23
N GLN A 134 6.17 -0.90 12.28
CA GLN A 134 5.93 -1.83 11.15
C GLN A 134 5.43 -3.22 11.56
N ARG A 135 5.81 -3.69 12.76
CA ARG A 135 5.45 -5.03 13.26
C ARG A 135 4.18 -5.05 14.12
N THR A 136 3.50 -3.92 14.22
CA THR A 136 2.25 -3.76 14.97
C THR A 136 1.04 -3.73 14.03
N HIS A 137 -0.16 -3.60 14.58
CA HIS A 137 -1.39 -3.41 13.80
C HIS A 137 -1.58 -1.98 13.31
N VAL A 138 -0.75 -1.02 13.73
CA VAL A 138 -0.87 0.40 13.32
C VAL A 138 -0.86 0.55 11.79
N PRO A 139 0.08 -0.01 11.01
CA PRO A 139 0.06 0.12 9.55
C PRO A 139 -1.19 -0.51 8.94
N HIS A 140 -1.71 -1.59 9.51
CA HIS A 140 -2.94 -2.22 9.06
C HIS A 140 -4.14 -1.29 9.21
N TRP A 141 -4.35 -0.73 10.40
CA TRP A 141 -5.48 0.18 10.65
C TRP A 141 -5.36 1.49 9.88
N PHE A 142 -4.15 2.02 9.72
CA PHE A 142 -3.93 3.21 8.90
C PHE A 142 -4.28 2.92 7.44
N ALA A 143 -3.76 1.82 6.87
CA ALA A 143 -4.09 1.42 5.51
C ALA A 143 -5.61 1.19 5.34
N LYS A 144 -6.24 0.57 6.34
CA LYS A 144 -7.69 0.30 6.33
C LYS A 144 -8.52 1.58 6.41
N ALA A 145 -8.06 2.59 7.15
CA ALA A 145 -8.67 3.91 7.16
C ALA A 145 -8.63 4.55 5.76
N LEU A 146 -7.48 4.49 5.09
CA LEU A 146 -7.32 5.00 3.73
C LEU A 146 -8.19 4.25 2.70
N MET A 147 -8.32 2.94 2.85
CA MET A 147 -9.13 2.08 1.97
C MET A 147 -10.63 2.10 2.29
N ALA A 148 -11.06 2.81 3.34
CA ALA A 148 -12.46 2.86 3.73
C ALA A 148 -13.30 3.53 2.62
N PRO A 149 -14.46 2.96 2.22
CA PRO A 149 -15.29 3.53 1.17
C PRO A 149 -16.08 4.78 1.60
N GLN A 150 -16.08 5.09 2.90
CA GLN A 150 -16.80 6.20 3.49
C GLN A 150 -15.85 6.98 4.41
N ALA A 151 -15.87 8.30 4.29
CA ALA A 151 -15.04 9.20 5.11
C ALA A 151 -15.27 8.97 6.61
N GLN A 152 -16.52 8.76 7.02
CA GLN A 152 -16.89 8.45 8.40
C GLN A 152 -16.10 7.27 8.99
N LYS A 153 -16.01 6.17 8.24
CA LYS A 153 -15.23 4.99 8.66
C LYS A 153 -13.73 5.29 8.69
N SER A 154 -13.23 6.08 7.73
CA SER A 154 -11.83 6.48 7.70
C SER A 154 -11.46 7.26 8.96
N VAL A 155 -12.25 8.28 9.30
CA VAL A 155 -12.03 9.17 10.45
C VAL A 155 -12.14 8.40 11.76
N GLY A 156 -13.12 7.51 11.92
CA GLY A 156 -13.23 6.69 13.11
C GLY A 156 -12.01 5.78 13.36
N LEU A 157 -11.44 5.21 12.30
CA LEU A 157 -10.20 4.42 12.39
C LEU A 157 -8.98 5.30 12.70
N LEU A 158 -8.88 6.48 12.10
CA LEU A 158 -7.83 7.46 12.42
C LEU A 158 -7.95 7.96 13.87
N ARG A 159 -9.17 8.23 14.35
CA ARG A 159 -9.47 8.58 15.75
C ARG A 159 -8.96 7.50 16.69
N MET A 160 -9.29 6.24 16.43
CA MET A 160 -8.78 5.10 17.22
C MET A 160 -7.24 5.08 17.29
N LEU A 161 -6.56 5.32 16.16
CA LEU A 161 -5.10 5.41 16.14
C LEU A 161 -4.55 6.59 16.95
N ASN A 162 -5.27 7.71 16.98
CA ASN A 162 -4.86 8.95 17.67
C ASN A 162 -5.17 8.89 19.17
N CYS A 163 -6.15 8.06 19.57
CA CYS A 163 -6.56 7.89 20.96
C CYS A 163 -5.72 6.86 21.72
N GLY A 164 -5.59 5.65 21.18
CA GLY A 164 -4.98 4.53 21.90
C GLY A 164 -3.68 4.02 21.29
N SER A 165 -3.47 4.26 19.99
CA SER A 165 -2.50 3.58 19.13
C SER A 165 -2.60 2.05 19.24
N ASP A 166 -2.89 1.36 18.13
CA ASP A 166 -2.94 -0.11 18.15
C ASP A 166 -1.56 -0.75 17.93
N ALA A 167 -0.60 -0.37 18.78
CA ALA A 167 0.80 -0.82 18.73
C ALA A 167 1.00 -2.29 19.21
N THR A 168 -0.01 -3.14 19.03
CA THR A 168 0.07 -4.59 19.30
C THR A 168 0.48 -5.36 18.05
N PRO A 169 1.12 -6.54 18.15
CA PRO A 169 1.55 -7.24 19.38
C PRO A 169 2.75 -6.57 20.08
N ARG A 170 3.10 -7.07 21.27
CA ARG A 170 4.30 -6.68 22.03
C ARG A 170 5.59 -6.91 21.21
N PRO A 171 6.70 -6.19 21.50
CA PRO A 171 6.97 -5.35 22.68
C PRO A 171 6.48 -3.90 22.61
N GLU A 172 5.97 -3.42 21.49
CA GLU A 172 5.73 -1.99 21.24
C GLU A 172 4.59 -1.40 22.09
N GLY A 173 3.55 -2.18 22.41
CA GLY A 173 2.51 -1.79 23.36
C GLY A 173 1.30 -2.71 23.39
N ASP A 174 0.43 -2.53 24.38
CA ASP A 174 -0.86 -3.24 24.51
C ASP A 174 -2.02 -2.33 24.97
N GLN A 175 -1.85 -1.02 24.84
CA GLN A 175 -2.83 -0.01 25.28
C GLN A 175 -3.91 0.27 24.23
N GLY A 176 -3.75 -0.22 23.00
CA GLY A 176 -4.73 -0.08 21.93
C GLY A 176 -6.03 -0.85 22.19
N ALA A 177 -7.09 -0.44 21.50
CA ALA A 177 -8.43 -1.02 21.66
C ALA A 177 -8.47 -2.52 21.31
N TYR A 178 -7.66 -2.97 20.34
CA TYR A 178 -7.57 -4.40 19.99
C TYR A 178 -6.98 -5.19 21.14
N GLY A 179 -5.84 -4.73 21.69
CA GLY A 179 -5.21 -5.33 22.86
C GLY A 179 -6.16 -5.46 24.05
N LYS A 180 -6.94 -4.42 24.33
CA LYS A 180 -7.96 -4.43 25.41
C LYS A 180 -9.05 -5.47 25.18
N LEU A 181 -9.55 -5.61 23.94
CA LEU A 181 -10.53 -6.65 23.59
C LEU A 181 -9.91 -8.06 23.69
N ARG A 182 -8.65 -8.25 23.26
CA ARG A 182 -7.95 -9.53 23.41
C ARG A 182 -7.77 -9.91 24.87
N ALA A 183 -7.45 -8.96 25.74
CA ALA A 183 -7.33 -9.18 27.19
C ALA A 183 -8.67 -9.56 27.85
N LEU A 184 -9.80 -9.21 27.22
CA LEU A 184 -11.14 -9.62 27.64
C LEU A 184 -11.55 -11.02 27.15
N GLY A 185 -10.69 -11.71 26.41
CA GLY A 185 -10.96 -13.06 25.91
C GLY A 185 -11.61 -13.11 24.53
N TYR A 186 -11.76 -11.97 23.83
CA TYR A 186 -12.20 -11.99 22.44
C TYR A 186 -11.16 -12.72 21.58
N ASP A 187 -11.63 -13.57 20.66
CA ASP A 187 -10.77 -14.16 19.64
C ASP A 187 -10.31 -13.09 18.62
N PRO A 188 -9.26 -13.35 17.82
CA PRO A 188 -8.71 -12.35 16.90
C PRO A 188 -9.74 -11.76 15.93
N VAL A 189 -10.66 -12.58 15.44
CA VAL A 189 -11.67 -12.18 14.44
C VAL A 189 -12.79 -11.41 15.13
N GLY A 190 -13.23 -11.85 16.31
CA GLY A 190 -14.23 -11.16 17.12
C GLY A 190 -13.78 -9.78 17.58
N ALA A 191 -12.54 -9.66 18.08
CA ALA A 191 -11.96 -8.37 18.47
C ALA A 191 -11.89 -7.40 17.27
N TYR A 192 -11.45 -7.90 16.12
CA TYR A 192 -11.38 -7.13 14.89
C TYR A 192 -12.73 -6.61 14.42
N ALA A 193 -13.73 -7.50 14.33
CA ALA A 193 -15.08 -7.15 13.90
C ALA A 193 -15.74 -6.14 14.84
N THR A 194 -15.49 -6.28 16.15
CA THR A 194 -15.94 -5.34 17.17
C THR A 194 -15.38 -3.94 16.89
N LEU A 195 -14.08 -3.81 16.64
CA LEU A 195 -13.46 -2.50 16.35
C LEU A 195 -13.92 -1.89 15.02
N GLU A 196 -14.09 -2.71 13.98
CA GLU A 196 -14.62 -2.21 12.70
C GLU A 196 -16.00 -1.61 12.86
N TYR A 197 -16.84 -2.16 13.75
CA TYR A 197 -18.18 -1.64 14.00
C TYR A 197 -18.16 -0.44 14.93
N VAL A 198 -17.47 -0.58 16.07
CA VAL A 198 -17.38 0.44 17.12
C VAL A 198 -16.79 1.76 16.60
N THR A 199 -15.83 1.72 15.68
CA THR A 199 -15.23 2.94 15.11
C THR A 199 -16.15 3.68 14.12
N MET A 200 -17.29 3.12 13.71
CA MET A 200 -18.21 3.75 12.74
C MET A 200 -19.44 4.40 13.39
N ILE A 201 -19.60 4.29 14.69
CA ILE A 201 -20.79 4.73 15.42
C ILE A 201 -20.39 5.71 16.52
N ASP A 202 -21.36 6.44 17.08
CA ASP A 202 -21.09 7.37 18.17
C ASP A 202 -20.74 6.65 19.49
N ARG A 203 -20.15 7.39 20.42
CA ARG A 203 -19.64 6.87 21.70
C ARG A 203 -20.72 6.21 22.56
N ASP A 204 -21.95 6.71 22.54
CA ASP A 204 -23.04 6.18 23.38
C ASP A 204 -23.62 4.90 22.77
N THR A 205 -23.81 4.85 21.46
CA THR A 205 -24.17 3.63 20.72
C THR A 205 -23.06 2.57 20.86
N ALA A 206 -21.79 2.96 20.76
CA ALA A 206 -20.65 2.07 21.00
C ALA A 206 -20.64 1.50 22.42
N ARG A 207 -20.97 2.31 23.43
CA ARG A 207 -21.09 1.86 24.82
C ARG A 207 -22.18 0.80 24.99
N ALA A 208 -23.35 1.04 24.38
CA ALA A 208 -24.47 0.10 24.42
C ALA A 208 -24.13 -1.21 23.69
N TYR A 209 -23.48 -1.11 22.54
CA TYR A 209 -23.01 -2.26 21.77
C TYR A 209 -21.96 -3.07 22.55
N LEU A 210 -20.92 -2.45 23.10
CA LEU A 210 -19.91 -3.17 23.89
C LEU A 210 -20.53 -3.90 25.09
N LYS A 211 -21.55 -3.30 25.72
CA LYS A 211 -22.32 -3.97 26.77
C LYS A 211 -23.05 -5.19 26.23
N SER A 212 -23.76 -5.08 25.09
CA SER A 212 -24.47 -6.22 24.48
C SER A 212 -23.52 -7.32 23.99
N GLN A 213 -22.27 -6.99 23.68
CA GLN A 213 -21.21 -7.95 23.34
C GLN A 213 -20.54 -8.61 24.56
N GLY A 214 -21.01 -8.35 25.79
CA GLY A 214 -20.52 -9.02 27.00
C GLY A 214 -19.42 -8.27 27.77
N VAL A 215 -19.10 -7.02 27.41
CA VAL A 215 -18.22 -6.16 28.22
C VAL A 215 -19.03 -5.55 29.37
N GLU A 216 -19.30 -6.32 30.41
CA GLU A 216 -20.19 -5.91 31.52
C GLU A 216 -19.56 -4.87 32.46
N GLU A 217 -18.24 -4.93 32.66
CA GLU A 217 -17.54 -4.06 33.59
C GLU A 217 -17.41 -2.62 33.04
N PRO A 218 -17.96 -1.60 33.74
CA PRO A 218 -17.96 -0.22 33.24
C PRO A 218 -16.56 0.36 33.00
N SER A 219 -15.59 0.02 33.85
CA SER A 219 -14.19 0.45 33.72
C SER A 219 -13.55 -0.05 32.41
N LYS A 220 -13.79 -1.31 32.05
CA LYS A 220 -13.25 -1.95 30.84
C LYS A 220 -13.92 -1.40 29.58
N ARG A 221 -15.25 -1.19 29.60
CA ARG A 221 -15.94 -0.48 28.51
C ARG A 221 -15.36 0.91 28.31
N ARG A 222 -15.20 1.69 29.39
CA ARG A 222 -14.60 3.02 29.33
C ARG A 222 -13.20 2.97 28.73
N GLY A 223 -12.36 2.02 29.14
CA GLY A 223 -11.01 1.87 28.57
C GLY A 223 -10.99 1.60 27.06
N ILE A 224 -11.94 0.84 26.51
CA ILE A 224 -12.06 0.61 25.05
C ILE A 224 -12.56 1.89 24.36
N LEU A 225 -13.57 2.55 24.93
CA LEU A 225 -14.11 3.80 24.41
C LEU A 225 -13.07 4.93 24.44
N ASP A 226 -12.22 5.00 25.46
CA ASP A 226 -11.13 5.98 25.53
C ASP A 226 -10.05 5.71 24.47
N ALA A 227 -9.89 4.46 24.02
CA ALA A 227 -8.97 4.09 22.94
C ALA A 227 -9.57 4.20 21.52
N THR A 228 -10.88 4.51 21.39
CA THR A 228 -11.60 4.54 20.10
C THR A 228 -12.36 5.84 19.84
N HIS A 229 -12.83 6.50 20.90
CA HIS A 229 -13.74 7.65 20.91
C HIS A 229 -13.26 8.73 21.90
N CYS A 230 -11.95 8.89 22.08
CA CYS A 230 -11.46 10.10 22.74
C CYS A 230 -11.67 11.31 21.83
N ASP A 231 -11.46 12.50 22.39
CA ASP A 231 -11.30 13.74 21.62
C ASP A 231 -9.79 13.94 21.40
N PRO A 232 -9.22 13.44 20.30
CA PRO A 232 -7.79 13.62 20.02
C PRO A 232 -7.48 15.11 19.78
N PRO A 233 -6.21 15.52 19.95
CA PRO A 233 -5.79 16.87 19.58
C PRO A 233 -5.95 17.12 18.08
N ASP A 234 -5.63 18.34 17.64
CA ASP A 234 -5.52 18.70 16.23
C ASP A 234 -4.71 17.64 15.47
N SER A 235 -5.24 17.22 14.33
CA SER A 235 -4.69 16.09 13.61
C SER A 235 -4.64 16.33 12.12
N TYR A 236 -3.56 15.87 11.51
CA TYR A 236 -3.28 16.06 10.09
C TYR A 236 -3.03 14.71 9.43
N LEU A 237 -3.57 14.49 8.25
CA LEU A 237 -3.29 13.32 7.42
C LEU A 237 -2.37 13.74 6.27
N VAL A 238 -1.17 13.18 6.22
CA VAL A 238 -0.22 13.41 5.13
C VAL A 238 -0.25 12.22 4.17
N LEU A 239 -0.54 12.53 2.91
CA LEU A 239 -0.66 11.57 1.81
C LEU A 239 0.33 11.89 0.70
N SER A 240 0.82 10.84 0.05
CA SER A 240 1.61 10.93 -1.17
C SER A 240 0.90 10.19 -2.29
N SER A 241 0.94 10.72 -3.52
CA SER A 241 0.39 10.00 -4.68
C SER A 241 1.10 8.66 -4.92
N ARG A 242 2.35 8.49 -4.47
CA ARG A 242 3.08 7.21 -4.53
C ARG A 242 2.49 6.11 -3.66
N LEU A 243 1.60 6.44 -2.72
CA LEU A 243 0.90 5.43 -1.92
C LEU A 243 0.09 4.46 -2.78
N PHE A 244 -0.37 4.88 -3.96
CA PHE A 244 -1.08 4.02 -4.91
C PHE A 244 -0.19 2.97 -5.58
N ASP A 245 1.13 3.19 -5.58
CA ASP A 245 2.12 2.27 -6.14
C ASP A 245 2.63 1.27 -5.10
N LEU A 246 2.20 1.35 -3.84
CA LEU A 246 2.66 0.48 -2.75
C LEU A 246 1.75 -0.75 -2.58
N PRO A 247 2.17 -1.96 -2.99
CA PRO A 247 1.36 -3.17 -2.84
C PRO A 247 1.08 -3.50 -1.37
N ALA A 248 2.02 -3.15 -0.48
CA ALA A 248 1.89 -3.35 0.96
C ALA A 248 0.74 -2.53 1.56
N LEU A 249 0.53 -1.29 1.11
CA LEU A 249 -0.59 -0.46 1.57
C LEU A 249 -1.93 -1.10 1.20
N MET A 250 -2.06 -1.51 -0.06
CA MET A 250 -3.27 -2.17 -0.57
C MET A 250 -3.53 -3.48 0.19
N HIS A 251 -2.50 -4.33 0.29
CA HIS A 251 -2.62 -5.61 0.96
C HIS A 251 -3.05 -5.44 2.41
N LEU A 252 -2.37 -4.55 3.17
CA LEU A 252 -2.67 -4.32 4.57
C LEU A 252 -4.07 -3.71 4.75
N GLY A 253 -4.47 -2.73 3.95
CA GLY A 253 -5.78 -2.08 4.09
C GLY A 253 -6.95 -3.00 3.74
N LEU A 254 -6.73 -3.98 2.86
CA LEU A 254 -7.74 -4.92 2.37
C LEU A 254 -7.68 -6.30 3.04
N TRP A 255 -6.67 -6.55 3.87
CA TRP A 255 -6.55 -7.79 4.62
C TRP A 255 -7.73 -7.95 5.57
N ASP A 256 -8.43 -9.09 5.48
CA ASP A 256 -9.59 -9.39 6.31
C ASP A 256 -9.35 -10.68 7.14
N PRO A 257 -9.33 -10.60 8.48
CA PRO A 257 -9.12 -11.77 9.33
C PRO A 257 -10.21 -12.83 9.18
N ARG A 258 -11.43 -12.48 8.78
CA ARG A 258 -12.50 -13.46 8.47
C ARG A 258 -12.12 -14.27 7.24
N ARG A 259 -11.54 -13.62 6.21
CA ARG A 259 -11.07 -14.32 5.01
C ARG A 259 -9.83 -15.16 5.30
N ALA A 260 -8.93 -14.67 6.15
CA ALA A 260 -7.79 -15.47 6.64
C ALA A 260 -8.28 -16.74 7.37
N TYR A 261 -9.31 -16.59 8.22
CA TYR A 261 -9.95 -17.73 8.89
C TYR A 261 -10.55 -18.71 7.87
N ILE A 262 -11.34 -18.23 6.91
CA ILE A 262 -11.92 -19.08 5.85
C ILE A 262 -10.83 -19.80 5.05
N ALA A 263 -9.73 -19.10 4.72
CA ALA A 263 -8.59 -19.67 4.01
C ALA A 263 -7.95 -20.82 4.80
N ASN A 264 -7.79 -20.64 6.12
CA ASN A 264 -7.29 -21.67 7.01
C ASN A 264 -8.26 -22.87 7.11
N SER A 265 -9.55 -22.63 7.35
CA SER A 265 -10.57 -23.69 7.39
C SER A 265 -10.66 -24.45 6.07
N ALA A 266 -10.52 -23.75 4.94
CA ALA A 266 -10.49 -24.36 3.62
C ALA A 266 -9.34 -25.36 3.42
N GLN A 267 -8.20 -25.16 4.09
CA GLN A 267 -7.03 -26.03 4.01
C GLN A 267 -7.10 -27.22 4.98
N PHE A 268 -7.59 -27.00 6.20
CA PHE A 268 -7.41 -27.95 7.29
C PHE A 268 -8.71 -28.64 7.77
N GLN A 269 -9.88 -28.19 7.33
CA GLN A 269 -11.17 -28.78 7.71
C GLN A 269 -11.88 -29.44 6.53
N ASP A 270 -12.68 -30.47 6.83
CA ASP A 270 -13.62 -31.04 5.87
C ASP A 270 -14.71 -30.01 5.50
N SER A 271 -15.37 -30.20 4.35
CA SER A 271 -16.34 -29.24 3.82
C SER A 271 -17.55 -29.02 4.73
N GLU A 272 -18.04 -30.07 5.36
CA GLU A 272 -19.29 -30.04 6.11
C GLU A 272 -19.06 -29.30 7.44
N SER A 273 -18.01 -29.69 8.17
CA SER A 273 -17.58 -29.03 9.41
C SER A 273 -17.24 -27.56 9.15
N ALA A 274 -16.50 -27.25 8.08
CA ALA A 274 -16.14 -25.88 7.76
C ALA A 274 -17.36 -25.02 7.44
N VAL A 275 -18.33 -25.54 6.68
CA VAL A 275 -19.58 -24.80 6.40
C VAL A 275 -20.36 -24.57 7.69
N ALA A 276 -20.51 -25.58 8.54
CA ALA A 276 -21.21 -25.46 9.82
C ALA A 276 -20.54 -24.42 10.74
N ASP A 277 -19.22 -24.46 10.86
CA ASP A 277 -18.44 -23.50 11.64
C ASP A 277 -18.59 -22.07 11.11
N LEU A 278 -18.47 -21.85 9.79
CA LEU A 278 -18.66 -20.51 9.21
C LEU A 278 -20.08 -19.97 9.39
N ARG A 279 -21.09 -20.84 9.35
CA ARG A 279 -22.49 -20.45 9.65
C ARG A 279 -22.62 -20.03 11.10
N ASN A 280 -22.10 -20.82 12.04
CA ASN A 280 -22.21 -20.55 13.46
C ASN A 280 -21.41 -19.31 13.88
N ARG A 281 -20.20 -19.14 13.34
CA ARG A 281 -19.27 -18.08 13.72
C ARG A 281 -19.58 -16.74 13.06
N PHE A 282 -20.01 -16.73 11.80
CA PHE A 282 -20.19 -15.50 11.02
C PHE A 282 -21.62 -15.26 10.56
N GLY A 283 -22.56 -16.16 10.84
CA GLY A 283 -23.96 -16.02 10.43
C GLY A 283 -24.19 -16.13 8.92
N TYR A 284 -23.25 -16.70 8.17
CA TYR A 284 -23.42 -16.90 6.73
C TYR A 284 -24.54 -17.89 6.42
N SER A 285 -25.19 -17.73 5.26
CA SER A 285 -26.01 -18.79 4.72
C SER A 285 -25.14 -19.97 4.28
N GLU A 286 -25.71 -21.17 4.24
CA GLU A 286 -24.99 -22.37 3.81
C GLU A 286 -24.40 -22.19 2.40
N GLN A 287 -25.16 -21.61 1.48
CA GLN A 287 -24.71 -21.33 0.12
C GLN A 287 -23.56 -20.31 0.09
N GLN A 288 -23.61 -19.28 0.93
CA GLN A 288 -22.53 -18.29 1.03
C GLN A 288 -21.24 -18.92 1.58
N ALA A 289 -21.35 -19.66 2.68
CA ALA A 289 -20.21 -20.36 3.30
C ALA A 289 -19.56 -21.35 2.32
N ALA A 290 -20.36 -22.19 1.65
CA ALA A 290 -19.87 -23.15 0.66
C ALA A 290 -19.17 -22.45 -0.52
N ARG A 291 -19.73 -21.35 -1.04
CA ARG A 291 -19.11 -20.57 -2.13
C ARG A 291 -17.78 -19.95 -1.71
N LEU A 292 -17.69 -19.40 -0.49
CA LEU A 292 -16.45 -18.81 0.03
C LEU A 292 -15.36 -19.86 0.23
N LEU A 293 -15.70 -21.00 0.81
CA LEU A 293 -14.77 -22.13 0.97
C LEU A 293 -14.28 -22.67 -0.38
N ALA A 294 -15.18 -22.86 -1.34
CA ALA A 294 -14.82 -23.30 -2.68
C ALA A 294 -13.83 -22.33 -3.36
N ARG A 295 -14.06 -21.02 -3.24
CA ARG A 295 -13.15 -19.99 -3.74
C ARG A 295 -11.77 -20.04 -3.07
N ALA A 296 -11.74 -20.15 -1.74
CA ALA A 296 -10.49 -20.26 -0.99
C ALA A 296 -9.69 -21.51 -1.39
N ARG A 297 -10.35 -22.67 -1.49
CA ARG A 297 -9.72 -23.93 -1.94
C ARG A 297 -9.19 -23.84 -3.36
N ALA A 298 -9.94 -23.24 -4.29
CA ALA A 298 -9.50 -23.06 -5.66
C ALA A 298 -8.22 -22.20 -5.75
N ARG A 299 -8.11 -21.15 -4.94
CA ARG A 299 -6.90 -20.31 -4.84
C ARG A 299 -5.73 -21.05 -4.19
N ALA A 300 -5.99 -21.80 -3.12
CA ALA A 300 -4.97 -22.62 -2.46
C ALA A 300 -4.38 -23.69 -3.39
N ARG A 301 -5.21 -24.37 -4.19
CA ARG A 301 -4.74 -25.36 -5.19
C ARG A 301 -3.85 -24.72 -6.26
N LYS A 302 -4.32 -23.62 -6.87
CA LYS A 302 -3.53 -22.89 -7.88
C LYS A 302 -2.19 -22.38 -7.34
N GLN A 303 -2.10 -22.11 -6.04
CA GLN A 303 -0.84 -21.75 -5.40
C GLN A 303 0.10 -22.97 -5.28
N ALA A 304 -0.41 -24.14 -4.89
CA ALA A 304 0.39 -25.36 -4.83
C ALA A 304 0.95 -25.75 -6.21
N ASP A 305 0.17 -25.52 -7.27
CA ASP A 305 0.58 -25.80 -8.65
C ASP A 305 1.64 -24.82 -9.19
N ALA A 306 1.74 -23.61 -8.63
CA ALA A 306 2.61 -22.53 -9.14
C ALA A 306 4.05 -22.53 -8.58
N GLY A 307 4.37 -23.41 -7.62
CA GLY A 307 5.68 -23.48 -6.96
C GLY A 307 5.97 -22.33 -5.99
N GLU A 308 6.85 -22.55 -5.02
CA GLU A 308 7.33 -21.53 -4.08
C GLU A 308 8.13 -20.45 -4.83
N GLY A 309 7.51 -19.28 -5.06
CA GLY A 309 8.19 -18.17 -5.73
C GLY A 309 7.31 -17.02 -6.21
N SER A 310 5.96 -17.13 -6.19
CA SER A 310 5.12 -15.99 -6.53
C SER A 310 5.10 -14.97 -5.38
N PHE A 311 5.52 -13.74 -5.66
CA PHE A 311 5.56 -12.60 -4.73
C PHE A 311 4.24 -12.34 -4.01
N GLU A 312 3.12 -12.84 -4.57
CA GLU A 312 1.89 -13.07 -3.83
C GLU A 312 1.42 -14.51 -3.96
N SER A 313 1.12 -15.12 -2.82
CA SER A 313 0.39 -16.37 -2.76
C SER A 313 -1.03 -16.13 -3.28
N GLN A 314 -1.57 -16.97 -4.17
CA GLN A 314 -2.94 -16.77 -4.67
C GLN A 314 -3.96 -16.77 -3.52
N LEU A 315 -3.65 -17.45 -2.42
CA LEU A 315 -4.42 -17.40 -1.19
C LEU A 315 -4.33 -16.05 -0.48
N ASN A 316 -3.16 -15.40 -0.45
CA ASN A 316 -2.99 -14.06 0.11
C ASN A 316 -3.88 -13.05 -0.62
N SER A 317 -3.99 -13.12 -1.95
CA SER A 317 -4.90 -12.25 -2.72
C SER A 317 -6.40 -12.46 -2.40
N PHE A 318 -6.78 -13.65 -1.90
CA PHE A 318 -8.13 -13.88 -1.38
C PHE A 318 -8.33 -13.18 -0.03
N ILE A 319 -7.31 -13.23 0.83
CA ILE A 319 -7.33 -12.60 2.16
C ILE A 319 -7.30 -11.07 2.05
N GLY A 320 -6.41 -10.53 1.22
CA GLY A 320 -6.26 -9.10 0.94
C GLY A 320 -5.52 -8.89 -0.39
N SER A 321 -6.11 -8.12 -1.30
CA SER A 321 -5.52 -7.81 -2.61
C SER A 321 -4.41 -6.76 -2.46
N SER A 322 -3.32 -6.87 -3.23
CA SER A 322 -2.32 -5.79 -3.33
C SER A 322 -2.44 -4.93 -4.59
N ARG A 323 -3.45 -5.22 -5.43
CA ARG A 323 -3.62 -4.51 -6.71
C ARG A 323 -3.90 -3.01 -6.48
N GLY A 324 -3.05 -2.17 -7.04
CA GLY A 324 -3.25 -0.72 -7.11
C GLY A 324 -4.19 -0.30 -8.24
N LEU A 325 -4.20 0.99 -8.56
CA LEU A 325 -4.94 1.53 -9.70
C LEU A 325 -4.37 0.97 -11.02
N LEU A 326 -5.23 0.88 -12.03
CA LEU A 326 -4.82 0.53 -13.40
C LEU A 326 -4.26 1.75 -14.14
N THR A 327 -4.61 2.95 -13.69
CA THR A 327 -4.18 4.23 -14.25
C THR A 327 -3.55 5.06 -13.15
N ALA A 328 -2.32 5.52 -13.35
CA ALA A 328 -1.62 6.38 -12.39
C ALA A 328 -2.24 7.80 -12.31
N GLU A 329 -2.80 8.28 -13.43
CA GLU A 329 -3.41 9.61 -13.55
C GLU A 329 -4.78 9.52 -14.21
N TRP A 330 -5.51 10.63 -14.16
CA TRP A 330 -6.77 10.80 -14.88
C TRP A 330 -6.60 10.60 -16.40
N LEU A 331 -7.44 9.76 -16.99
CA LEU A 331 -7.54 9.62 -18.43
C LEU A 331 -8.62 10.56 -18.98
N PRO A 332 -8.32 11.40 -19.98
CA PRO A 332 -9.31 12.30 -20.56
C PRO A 332 -10.38 11.53 -21.35
N CYS A 333 -11.58 12.09 -21.40
CA CYS A 333 -12.68 11.58 -22.21
C CYS A 333 -13.16 12.65 -23.19
N HIS A 334 -13.73 12.21 -24.31
CA HIS A 334 -14.35 13.06 -25.31
C HIS A 334 -15.87 12.89 -25.27
N ALA A 335 -16.62 13.89 -25.71
CA ALA A 335 -18.06 13.75 -25.89
C ALA A 335 -18.35 12.62 -26.89
N GLY A 336 -19.19 11.67 -26.51
CA GLY A 336 -19.49 10.48 -27.30
C GLY A 336 -20.85 10.58 -27.98
N GLY A 337 -20.89 10.46 -29.31
CA GLY A 337 -22.13 10.34 -30.09
C GLY A 337 -23.00 11.61 -30.16
N ASP A 338 -24.29 11.43 -30.51
CA ASP A 338 -25.27 12.51 -30.69
C ASP A 338 -25.69 13.20 -29.38
N SER A 339 -25.49 12.57 -28.22
CA SER A 339 -25.75 13.20 -26.92
C SER A 339 -24.46 13.87 -26.42
N GLN A 340 -24.48 15.21 -26.27
CA GLN A 340 -23.33 15.97 -25.76
C GLN A 340 -22.91 15.63 -24.32
N GLN A 341 -23.64 14.73 -23.66
CA GLN A 341 -23.41 14.28 -22.29
C GLN A 341 -22.77 12.88 -22.21
N GLY A 342 -22.77 12.10 -23.29
CA GLY A 342 -22.04 10.82 -23.35
C GLY A 342 -20.54 11.02 -23.29
N LEU A 343 -19.80 10.09 -22.69
CA LEU A 343 -18.33 10.14 -22.64
C LEU A 343 -17.71 8.90 -23.28
N THR A 344 -16.76 9.12 -24.18
CA THR A 344 -15.88 8.07 -24.72
C THR A 344 -14.46 8.35 -24.26
N CYS A 345 -13.90 7.44 -23.47
CA CYS A 345 -12.58 7.58 -22.84
C CYS A 345 -11.60 6.57 -23.45
N PRO A 346 -10.61 6.99 -24.26
CA PRO A 346 -9.57 6.09 -24.76
C PRO A 346 -8.70 5.59 -23.60
N LEU A 347 -8.38 4.29 -23.61
CA LEU A 347 -7.64 3.62 -22.53
C LEU A 347 -6.32 3.03 -23.02
N GLY A 348 -6.37 2.12 -24.00
CA GLY A 348 -5.18 1.41 -24.49
C GLY A 348 -4.50 0.51 -23.44
N ILE A 349 -5.23 0.02 -22.44
CA ILE A 349 -4.66 -0.72 -21.31
C ILE A 349 -4.65 -2.22 -21.63
N ARG A 350 -3.51 -2.89 -21.48
CA ARG A 350 -3.44 -4.35 -21.63
C ARG A 350 -4.31 -5.03 -20.57
N ALA A 351 -5.22 -5.91 -21.01
CA ALA A 351 -6.21 -6.57 -20.16
C ALA A 351 -5.58 -7.53 -19.12
N GLU A 352 -4.33 -7.95 -19.34
CA GLU A 352 -3.51 -8.69 -18.38
C GLU A 352 -3.26 -7.89 -17.09
N LEU A 353 -3.02 -6.58 -17.20
CA LEU A 353 -2.82 -5.69 -16.05
C LEU A 353 -4.10 -5.58 -15.21
N ALA A 354 -5.26 -5.73 -15.85
CA ALA A 354 -6.57 -5.80 -15.19
C ALA A 354 -6.93 -7.23 -14.70
N GLY A 355 -6.07 -8.23 -14.94
CA GLY A 355 -6.29 -9.62 -14.56
C GLY A 355 -7.47 -10.29 -15.25
N ILE A 356 -7.67 -9.97 -16.54
CA ILE A 356 -8.82 -10.42 -17.36
C ILE A 356 -8.45 -11.63 -18.21
N VAL A 357 -7.92 -11.40 -19.42
CA VAL A 357 -7.54 -12.43 -20.40
C VAL A 357 -6.23 -12.00 -21.07
N PRO A 358 -5.24 -12.91 -21.17
CA PRO A 358 -4.01 -12.66 -21.93
C PRO A 358 -4.28 -12.27 -23.39
N GLY A 359 -3.46 -11.38 -23.94
CA GLY A 359 -3.57 -10.98 -25.36
C GLY A 359 -4.80 -10.13 -25.72
N ALA A 360 -5.44 -9.48 -24.74
CA ALA A 360 -6.52 -8.51 -24.98
C ALA A 360 -6.14 -7.10 -24.49
N VAL A 361 -6.80 -6.08 -25.03
CA VAL A 361 -6.62 -4.65 -24.70
C VAL A 361 -7.97 -4.03 -24.39
N LEU A 362 -8.09 -3.35 -23.25
CA LEU A 362 -9.17 -2.42 -22.97
C LEU A 362 -8.92 -1.17 -23.81
N LYS A 363 -9.65 -1.05 -24.93
CA LYS A 363 -9.43 -0.01 -25.93
C LYS A 363 -10.00 1.33 -25.46
N ARG A 364 -11.27 1.32 -25.05
CA ARG A 364 -11.98 2.50 -24.56
C ARG A 364 -13.06 2.14 -23.55
N PHE A 365 -13.45 3.11 -22.73
CA PHE A 365 -14.65 3.07 -21.91
C PHE A 365 -15.70 4.01 -22.51
N ILE A 366 -16.96 3.56 -22.55
CA ILE A 366 -18.10 4.35 -23.03
C ILE A 366 -19.07 4.49 -21.86
N TYR A 367 -19.36 5.74 -21.49
CA TYR A 367 -20.34 6.12 -20.48
C TYR A 367 -21.60 6.67 -21.13
N GLU A 368 -22.75 6.10 -20.77
CA GLU A 368 -24.07 6.51 -21.25
C GLU A 368 -24.86 7.20 -20.13
N PRO A 369 -25.05 8.53 -20.15
CA PRO A 369 -25.71 9.26 -19.06
C PRO A 369 -27.19 8.88 -18.90
N ASP A 370 -27.91 8.66 -20.00
CA ASP A 370 -29.34 8.32 -20.00
C ASP A 370 -29.59 6.87 -19.57
N ALA A 371 -28.59 6.01 -19.68
CA ALA A 371 -28.65 4.61 -19.28
C ALA A 371 -27.31 4.15 -18.69
N PRO A 372 -26.94 4.60 -17.47
CA PRO A 372 -25.59 4.36 -16.94
C PRO A 372 -25.21 2.89 -16.81
N LEU A 373 -26.19 2.00 -16.65
CA LEU A 373 -26.00 0.54 -16.63
C LEU A 373 -25.55 -0.06 -17.98
N ARG A 374 -25.71 0.67 -19.09
CA ARG A 374 -25.22 0.30 -20.43
C ARG A 374 -23.77 0.75 -20.69
N SER A 375 -23.17 1.47 -19.74
CA SER A 375 -21.77 1.87 -19.83
C SER A 375 -20.87 0.63 -19.81
N ARG A 376 -19.86 0.62 -20.67
CA ARG A 376 -19.10 -0.59 -21.02
C ARG A 376 -17.70 -0.27 -21.49
N PHE A 377 -16.84 -1.28 -21.45
CA PHE A 377 -15.56 -1.26 -22.13
C PHE A 377 -15.67 -1.95 -23.50
N GLU A 378 -14.91 -1.44 -24.47
CA GLU A 378 -14.55 -2.21 -25.65
C GLU A 378 -13.24 -2.97 -25.38
N LEU A 379 -13.32 -4.29 -25.40
CA LEU A 379 -12.20 -5.20 -25.26
C LEU A 379 -11.81 -5.73 -26.64
N GLU A 380 -10.58 -5.46 -27.08
CA GLU A 380 -10.04 -5.91 -28.35
C GLU A 380 -9.08 -7.08 -28.12
N HIS A 381 -9.35 -8.23 -28.75
CA HIS A 381 -8.45 -9.38 -28.74
C HIS A 381 -7.43 -9.26 -29.86
N ILE A 382 -6.14 -9.10 -29.51
CA ILE A 382 -5.07 -8.82 -30.46
C ILE A 382 -4.92 -9.95 -31.50
N GLU A 383 -5.02 -11.20 -31.08
CA GLU A 383 -4.81 -12.36 -31.96
C GLU A 383 -6.02 -12.70 -32.83
N ARG A 384 -7.23 -12.33 -32.39
CA ARG A 384 -8.49 -12.72 -33.05
C ARG A 384 -9.11 -11.58 -33.85
N ASP A 385 -8.58 -10.37 -33.71
CA ASP A 385 -9.13 -9.13 -34.28
C ASP A 385 -10.64 -8.98 -34.00
N THR A 386 -11.05 -9.38 -32.78
CA THR A 386 -12.44 -9.28 -32.33
C THR A 386 -12.58 -8.23 -31.24
N VAL A 387 -13.65 -7.44 -31.34
CA VAL A 387 -14.05 -6.47 -30.31
C VAL A 387 -15.26 -7.03 -29.56
N ALA A 388 -15.15 -7.09 -28.24
CA ALA A 388 -16.22 -7.50 -27.35
C ALA A 388 -16.57 -6.37 -26.39
N GLU A 389 -17.85 -6.15 -26.17
CA GLU A 389 -18.33 -5.21 -25.16
C GLU A 389 -18.47 -5.90 -23.81
N VAL A 390 -17.91 -5.29 -22.77
CA VAL A 390 -17.90 -5.87 -21.41
C VAL A 390 -18.20 -4.83 -20.35
N ALA A 391 -19.09 -5.18 -19.43
CA ALA A 391 -19.51 -4.30 -18.35
C ALA A 391 -18.45 -4.26 -17.22
N PRO A 392 -18.13 -3.07 -16.66
CA PRO A 392 -17.25 -2.92 -15.50
C PRO A 392 -17.86 -3.53 -14.23
N GLY A 393 -17.01 -3.85 -13.26
CA GLY A 393 -17.40 -4.31 -11.92
C GLY A 393 -18.06 -3.25 -11.04
N ALA A 394 -17.78 -1.98 -11.29
CA ALA A 394 -18.42 -0.84 -10.63
C ALA A 394 -18.27 0.42 -11.47
N ILE A 395 -19.25 1.32 -11.39
CA ILE A 395 -19.15 2.67 -11.95
C ILE A 395 -19.47 3.64 -10.82
N ILE A 396 -18.54 4.54 -10.55
CA ILE A 396 -18.66 5.59 -9.55
C ILE A 396 -18.70 6.90 -10.32
N LEU A 397 -19.80 7.63 -10.21
CA LEU A 397 -19.98 8.94 -10.83
C LEU A 397 -19.66 10.01 -9.80
N ALA A 398 -18.61 10.78 -10.02
CA ALA A 398 -18.33 12.00 -9.30
C ALA A 398 -19.03 13.16 -10.03
N GLY A 399 -20.18 13.58 -9.50
CA GLY A 399 -20.91 14.75 -9.95
C GLY A 399 -20.32 16.06 -9.40
N VAL A 400 -21.12 17.12 -9.40
CA VAL A 400 -20.73 18.40 -8.77
C VAL A 400 -20.90 18.31 -7.26
N ASP A 401 -22.06 17.85 -6.78
CA ASP A 401 -22.40 17.86 -5.36
C ASP A 401 -22.45 16.47 -4.71
N GLN A 402 -22.55 15.41 -5.51
CA GLN A 402 -22.71 14.05 -5.01
C GLN A 402 -21.92 13.01 -5.80
N LYS A 403 -21.53 11.96 -5.08
CA LYS A 403 -20.94 10.74 -5.63
C LYS A 403 -22.02 9.66 -5.72
N LEU A 404 -22.33 9.19 -6.92
CA LEU A 404 -23.31 8.13 -7.15
C LEU A 404 -22.61 6.84 -7.55
N GLU A 405 -22.98 5.73 -6.92
CA GLU A 405 -22.52 4.42 -7.32
C GLU A 405 -23.59 3.69 -8.13
N ILE A 406 -23.18 3.12 -9.26
CA ILE A 406 -24.02 2.28 -10.10
C ILE A 406 -23.53 0.85 -9.98
N GLU A 407 -24.39 -0.01 -9.44
CA GLU A 407 -24.14 -1.44 -9.37
C GLU A 407 -24.45 -2.09 -10.72
N THR A 408 -23.42 -2.61 -11.37
CA THR A 408 -23.57 -3.34 -12.63
C THR A 408 -24.12 -4.75 -12.37
N ALA A 409 -25.25 -5.10 -12.97
CA ALA A 409 -25.78 -6.46 -12.89
C ALA A 409 -24.86 -7.45 -13.65
N SER A 410 -24.31 -8.44 -12.95
CA SER A 410 -23.46 -9.51 -13.51
C SER A 410 -22.23 -9.02 -14.31
N PRO A 411 -21.27 -8.31 -13.67
CA PRO A 411 -20.14 -7.75 -14.38
C PRO A 411 -19.20 -8.84 -14.91
N ARG A 412 -18.88 -8.78 -16.22
CA ARG A 412 -17.83 -9.63 -16.80
C ARG A 412 -16.44 -9.23 -16.28
N LEU A 413 -16.24 -7.95 -15.93
CA LEU A 413 -15.00 -7.42 -15.36
C LEU A 413 -15.17 -7.04 -13.88
N ALA A 414 -15.57 -7.99 -13.03
CA ALA A 414 -15.84 -7.75 -11.61
C ALA A 414 -14.69 -7.10 -10.81
N ASN A 415 -13.44 -7.18 -11.30
CA ASN A 415 -12.27 -6.60 -10.64
C ASN A 415 -11.85 -5.23 -11.18
N VAL A 416 -12.61 -4.66 -12.13
CA VAL A 416 -12.30 -3.34 -12.73
C VAL A 416 -13.47 -2.40 -12.47
N GLY A 417 -13.23 -1.40 -11.64
CA GLY A 417 -14.12 -0.26 -11.41
C GLY A 417 -13.67 0.97 -12.20
N VAL A 418 -14.62 1.84 -12.50
CA VAL A 418 -14.38 3.13 -13.16
C VAL A 418 -14.92 4.25 -12.29
N LEU A 419 -14.06 5.19 -11.95
CA LEU A 419 -14.47 6.48 -11.40
C LEU A 419 -14.57 7.48 -12.55
N VAL A 420 -15.75 8.05 -12.76
CA VAL A 420 -16.06 9.02 -13.81
C VAL A 420 -16.23 10.39 -13.17
N ASP A 421 -15.31 11.31 -13.44
CA ASP A 421 -15.43 12.72 -13.05
C ASP A 421 -16.17 13.47 -14.16
N LEU A 422 -17.47 13.67 -13.94
CA LEU A 422 -18.38 14.25 -14.94
C LEU A 422 -18.04 15.72 -15.22
N ALA A 423 -17.60 16.46 -14.19
CA ALA A 423 -17.28 17.87 -14.30
C ALA A 423 -16.07 18.11 -15.22
N ASN A 424 -15.06 17.25 -15.11
CA ASN A 424 -13.81 17.38 -15.87
C ASN A 424 -13.69 16.41 -17.05
N ARG A 425 -14.74 15.61 -17.32
CA ARG A 425 -14.81 14.62 -18.42
C ARG A 425 -13.57 13.72 -18.47
N ARG A 426 -13.31 13.03 -17.35
CA ARG A 426 -12.13 12.17 -17.19
C ARG A 426 -12.46 10.94 -16.36
N VAL A 427 -11.68 9.88 -16.52
CA VAL A 427 -11.87 8.61 -15.79
C VAL A 427 -10.60 8.14 -15.11
N LEU A 428 -10.79 7.44 -13.99
CA LEU A 428 -9.75 6.72 -13.27
C LEU A 428 -10.17 5.25 -13.14
N LEU A 429 -9.26 4.33 -13.42
CA LEU A 429 -9.54 2.90 -13.43
C LEU A 429 -8.75 2.20 -12.34
N GLY A 430 -9.38 1.24 -11.70
CA GLY A 430 -8.75 0.44 -10.65
C GLY A 430 -9.69 -0.60 -10.08
N PRO A 431 -9.26 -1.37 -9.07
CA PRO A 431 -10.15 -2.27 -8.37
C PRO A 431 -11.33 -1.51 -7.74
N PRO A 432 -12.57 -2.06 -7.79
CA PRO A 432 -13.76 -1.38 -7.28
C PRO A 432 -13.66 -0.88 -5.83
N HIS A 433 -12.92 -1.57 -4.96
CA HIS A 433 -12.72 -1.12 -3.57
C HIS A 433 -11.82 0.12 -3.47
N LEU A 434 -10.83 0.23 -4.35
CA LEU A 434 -9.85 1.32 -4.34
C LEU A 434 -10.44 2.58 -4.96
N VAL A 435 -11.17 2.46 -6.08
CA VAL A 435 -11.86 3.62 -6.69
C VAL A 435 -12.95 4.23 -5.79
N ARG A 436 -13.50 3.45 -4.86
CA ARG A 436 -14.47 3.93 -3.85
C ARG A 436 -13.81 4.53 -2.61
N SER A 437 -12.52 4.31 -2.41
CA SER A 437 -11.85 4.56 -1.15
C SER A 437 -11.66 6.04 -0.83
N THR A 438 -11.54 6.34 0.46
CA THR A 438 -11.29 7.68 0.98
C THR A 438 -9.98 8.25 0.44
N ILE A 439 -8.91 7.44 0.33
CA ILE A 439 -7.65 7.92 -0.28
C ILE A 439 -7.86 8.37 -1.74
N THR A 440 -8.70 7.69 -2.52
CA THR A 440 -9.01 8.13 -3.89
C THR A 440 -9.78 9.44 -3.89
N ASP A 441 -10.76 9.59 -2.99
CA ASP A 441 -11.51 10.85 -2.87
C ASP A 441 -10.61 12.03 -2.49
N LEU A 442 -9.71 11.84 -1.52
CA LEU A 442 -8.77 12.88 -1.09
C LEU A 442 -7.77 13.21 -2.20
N VAL A 443 -7.18 12.20 -2.84
CA VAL A 443 -6.05 12.42 -3.77
C VAL A 443 -6.49 12.83 -5.17
N PHE A 444 -7.65 12.37 -5.65
CA PHE A 444 -8.09 12.60 -7.04
C PHE A 444 -9.32 13.49 -7.17
N LEU A 445 -10.14 13.61 -6.11
CA LEU A 445 -11.36 14.41 -6.11
C LEU A 445 -11.27 15.60 -5.15
N ASP A 446 -10.07 15.94 -4.68
CA ASP A 446 -9.80 17.07 -3.79
C ASP A 446 -10.68 17.09 -2.52
N GLY A 447 -11.01 15.90 -2.00
CA GLY A 447 -11.80 15.77 -0.77
C GLY A 447 -13.25 16.29 -0.90
N ARG A 448 -13.75 16.48 -2.13
CA ARG A 448 -15.10 17.03 -2.42
C ARG A 448 -16.23 16.31 -1.68
N TYR A 449 -16.06 15.02 -1.38
CA TYR A 449 -17.08 14.17 -0.74
C TYR A 449 -16.68 13.74 0.68
N THR A 450 -15.69 14.40 1.28
CA THR A 450 -15.09 13.99 2.56
C THR A 450 -15.02 15.20 3.49
N ALA A 451 -16.18 15.67 3.96
CA ALA A 451 -16.30 16.90 4.78
C ALA A 451 -15.43 16.89 6.05
N GLN A 452 -15.11 15.70 6.57
CA GLN A 452 -14.24 15.52 7.72
C GLN A 452 -12.75 15.81 7.44
N PHE A 453 -12.38 16.09 6.19
CA PHE A 453 -11.01 16.38 5.79
C PHE A 453 -10.95 17.73 5.08
N GLU A 454 -10.32 18.70 5.73
CA GLU A 454 -10.06 20.02 5.16
C GLU A 454 -8.68 20.04 4.50
N LYS A 455 -8.59 20.44 3.23
CA LYS A 455 -7.31 20.52 2.52
C LYS A 455 -6.42 21.60 3.15
N PHE A 456 -5.29 21.19 3.70
CA PHE A 456 -4.36 22.08 4.40
C PHE A 456 -3.22 22.54 3.49
N ASP A 457 -2.58 21.63 2.78
CA ASP A 457 -1.47 21.92 1.86
C ASP A 457 -1.44 20.92 0.70
N GLU A 458 -0.91 21.35 -0.45
CA GLU A 458 -0.56 20.44 -1.54
C GLU A 458 0.68 20.96 -2.27
N ARG A 459 1.63 20.05 -2.52
CA ARG A 459 2.87 20.34 -3.24
C ARG A 459 3.21 19.23 -4.20
N ILE A 460 3.93 19.58 -5.27
CA ILE A 460 4.41 18.64 -6.28
C ILE A 460 5.93 18.57 -6.19
N THR A 461 6.46 17.37 -5.99
CA THR A 461 7.92 17.15 -5.99
C THR A 461 8.50 17.33 -7.41
N PRO A 462 9.82 17.52 -7.56
CA PRO A 462 10.46 17.52 -8.88
C PRO A 462 10.24 16.24 -9.70
N THR A 463 9.84 15.13 -9.05
CA THR A 463 9.55 13.85 -9.70
C THR A 463 8.08 13.65 -10.05
N GLY A 464 7.22 14.66 -9.86
CA GLY A 464 5.79 14.61 -10.16
C GLY A 464 4.91 13.99 -9.06
N GLU A 465 5.51 13.49 -7.98
CA GLU A 465 4.76 13.04 -6.79
C GLU A 465 4.00 14.21 -6.15
N ARG A 466 2.71 14.02 -5.88
CA ARG A 466 1.88 14.98 -5.12
C ARG A 466 1.95 14.63 -3.63
N VAL A 467 2.29 15.60 -2.79
CA VAL A 467 2.26 15.51 -1.34
C VAL A 467 1.12 16.38 -0.85
N MET A 468 0.12 15.78 -0.22
CA MET A 468 -1.11 16.44 0.22
C MET A 468 -1.25 16.30 1.73
N THR A 469 -1.66 17.39 2.38
CA THR A 469 -1.96 17.40 3.81
C THR A 469 -3.40 17.80 4.02
N TRP A 470 -4.09 17.06 4.88
CA TRP A 470 -5.48 17.28 5.25
C TRP A 470 -5.58 17.49 6.76
N LYS A 471 -6.24 18.55 7.21
CA LYS A 471 -6.65 18.67 8.61
C LYS A 471 -7.88 17.80 8.83
N ILE A 472 -7.90 17.02 9.90
CA ILE A 472 -9.03 16.14 10.26
C ILE A 472 -9.97 16.92 11.19
N ASN A 473 -11.24 16.98 10.81
CA ASN A 473 -12.32 17.58 11.60
C ASN A 473 -13.03 16.48 12.39
N TRP A 474 -12.87 16.50 13.72
CA TRP A 474 -13.41 15.46 14.60
C TRP A 474 -14.90 15.68 14.94
N ASP A 475 -15.39 16.92 14.92
CA ASP A 475 -16.76 17.25 15.33
C ASP A 475 -17.83 16.69 14.38
N ASP A 476 -17.46 16.45 13.11
CA ASP A 476 -18.33 15.90 12.06
C ASP A 476 -18.26 14.35 11.97
N SER A 477 -17.80 13.68 13.03
CA SER A 477 -17.54 12.22 13.03
C SER A 477 -17.87 11.47 14.31
#